data_AF-A0A1V9Z5P0-F1
#
_entry.id   AF-A0A1V9Z5P0-F1
#
_cell.length_a   1.000
_cell.length_b   1.000
_cell.length_c   1.000
_cell.angle_alpha   90.00
_cell.angle_beta   90.00
_cell.angle_gamma   90.00
#
_symmetry.space_group_name_H-M   'P 1'
#
loop_
_entity.id
_entity.type
_entity.pdbx_description
1 polymer ?
#
loop_
_entity_poly.entity_id
_entity_poly.type
_entity_poly.pdbx_seq_one_letter_code
_entity_poly.pdbx_strand_id
1 'polypeptide(L)'
;MGTQPVANEETIRAAFAAFDVDESGAIDAGELGGLVESLGGILSQDELAAALRLLDKDGDGTISYDEFAAWWARGSEDLDGDGQAGELEKALGRLKELGQQRYHVDIHTACWRGDLAVVSRLLEQPDAVHDRDITEYGDMNSPLHYAAYTGSLPLCQLLVQHKAKVNATNALGCTPLFFAAQQERLEVVKYLLEQGADAKIRESEMSAVDVTSSMAVLDLFKAIKGEKPSPPQRPEATAVRPTSITIAWATGASKLNESLPISGFKVKVVAAGAKPILRLGGPYPLQMTLEKLQPDTEYAIQVAAVSLHGASDYCAPVSVATLPGCSYVLR
;
A
#
# COMPACT_ATOMS: atom_id res chain seq x y z
N MET A 1 -9.84 20.91 -16.66
CA MET A 1 -9.31 22.09 -15.94
C MET A 1 -8.93 21.61 -14.55
N GLY A 2 -7.70 21.11 -14.41
CA GLY A 2 -7.16 20.80 -13.09
C GLY A 2 -6.71 22.11 -12.47
N THR A 3 -7.23 22.44 -11.29
CA THR A 3 -6.64 23.47 -10.44
C THR A 3 -5.20 23.03 -10.19
N GLN A 4 -4.20 23.80 -10.64
CA GLN A 4 -2.83 23.57 -10.21
C GLN A 4 -2.84 23.58 -8.68
N PRO A 5 -2.34 22.53 -8.01
CA PRO A 5 -2.23 22.57 -6.56
C PRO A 5 -1.35 23.77 -6.23
N VAL A 6 -1.83 24.64 -5.34
CA VAL A 6 -1.01 25.69 -4.75
C VAL A 6 0.25 25.01 -4.25
N ALA A 7 1.42 25.46 -4.71
CA ALA A 7 2.68 24.83 -4.36
C ALA A 7 2.76 24.66 -2.83
N ASN A 8 2.89 23.41 -2.37
CA ASN A 8 3.06 23.15 -0.94
C ASN A 8 4.32 23.88 -0.47
N GLU A 9 4.27 24.48 0.73
CA GLU A 9 5.38 25.22 1.33
C GLU A 9 6.70 24.41 1.35
N GLU A 10 6.64 23.09 1.52
CA GLU A 10 7.82 22.23 1.45
C GLU A 10 8.43 22.17 0.04
N THR A 11 7.62 22.22 -1.02
CA THR A 11 8.11 22.34 -2.40
C THR A 11 8.83 23.68 -2.61
N ILE A 12 8.33 24.75 -2.00
CA ILE A 12 8.98 26.07 -2.04
C ILE A 12 10.31 26.02 -1.30
N ARG A 13 10.34 25.43 -0.09
CA ARG A 13 11.57 25.26 0.70
C ARG A 13 12.61 24.41 -0.01
N ALA A 14 12.20 23.29 -0.61
CA ALA A 14 13.09 22.41 -1.36
C ALA A 14 13.65 23.09 -2.61
N ALA A 15 12.83 23.89 -3.31
CA ALA A 15 13.30 24.70 -4.43
C ALA A 15 14.27 25.78 -3.97
N PHE A 16 13.91 26.56 -2.94
CA PHE A 16 14.77 27.62 -2.39
C PHE A 16 16.13 27.07 -1.93
N ALA A 17 16.13 26.00 -1.14
CA ALA A 17 17.37 25.37 -0.66
C ALA A 17 18.22 24.73 -1.77
N ALA A 18 17.62 24.43 -2.94
CA ALA A 18 18.38 24.01 -4.10
C ALA A 18 19.01 25.19 -4.85
N PHE A 19 18.54 26.42 -4.61
CA PHE A 19 18.98 27.64 -5.28
C PHE A 19 20.00 28.39 -4.42
N ASP A 20 19.77 28.43 -3.11
CA ASP A 20 20.71 28.89 -2.08
C ASP A 20 21.80 27.80 -1.87
N VAL A 21 22.79 27.78 -2.76
CA VAL A 21 23.84 26.77 -2.83
C VAL A 21 24.85 26.93 -1.70
N ASP A 22 25.08 28.17 -1.26
CA ASP A 22 26.01 28.48 -0.18
C ASP A 22 25.38 28.49 1.22
N GLU A 23 24.07 28.22 1.31
CA GLU A 23 23.26 28.21 2.54
C GLU A 23 23.30 29.55 3.29
N SER A 24 23.44 30.66 2.56
CA SER A 24 23.45 32.02 3.12
C SER A 24 22.07 32.48 3.56
N GLY A 25 21.00 31.82 3.10
CA GLY A 25 19.61 32.18 3.35
C GLY A 25 19.03 33.19 2.36
N ALA A 26 19.75 33.50 1.28
CA ALA A 26 19.30 34.40 0.21
C ALA A 26 19.90 33.95 -1.12
N ILE A 27 19.15 34.12 -2.22
CA ILE A 27 19.61 33.72 -3.56
C ILE A 27 20.28 34.91 -4.24
N ASP A 28 21.56 34.78 -4.59
CA ASP A 28 22.30 35.81 -5.33
C ASP A 28 22.17 35.66 -6.86
N ALA A 29 22.72 36.61 -7.61
CA ALA A 29 22.68 36.58 -9.07
C ALA A 29 23.43 35.38 -9.67
N GLY A 30 24.53 34.93 -9.05
CA GLY A 30 25.29 33.77 -9.49
C GLY A 30 24.50 32.47 -9.31
N GLU A 31 23.83 32.33 -8.18
CA GLU A 31 22.94 31.21 -7.85
C GLU A 31 21.72 31.15 -8.76
N LEU A 32 21.06 32.30 -8.99
CA LEU A 32 19.96 32.42 -9.95
C LEU A 32 20.42 32.05 -11.37
N GLY A 33 21.63 32.45 -11.76
CA GLY A 33 22.22 32.10 -13.05
C GLY A 33 22.49 30.60 -13.19
N GLY A 34 23.11 29.98 -12.18
CA GLY A 34 23.39 28.54 -12.17
C GLY A 34 22.11 27.70 -12.24
N LEU A 35 21.03 28.14 -11.60
CA LEU A 35 19.72 27.52 -11.73
C LEU A 35 19.20 27.55 -13.17
N VAL A 36 19.17 28.75 -13.77
CA VAL A 36 18.66 28.97 -15.13
C VAL A 36 19.34 27.99 -16.08
N GLU A 37 20.66 27.85 -15.97
CA GLU A 37 21.44 26.87 -16.74
C GLU A 37 21.03 25.42 -16.43
N SER A 38 20.87 25.06 -15.14
CA SER A 38 20.52 23.70 -14.71
C SER A 38 19.12 23.24 -15.17
N LEU A 39 18.19 24.18 -15.35
CA LEU A 39 16.85 23.96 -15.89
C LEU A 39 16.81 24.04 -17.43
N GLY A 40 17.97 24.24 -18.08
CA GLY A 40 18.11 24.30 -19.53
C GLY A 40 17.73 25.65 -20.15
N GLY A 41 17.60 26.69 -19.34
CA GLY A 41 17.41 28.07 -19.77
C GLY A 41 18.73 28.76 -20.10
N ILE A 42 18.65 29.82 -20.91
CA ILE A 42 19.77 30.71 -21.21
C ILE A 42 19.25 32.13 -21.00
N LEU A 43 19.79 32.83 -19.99
CA LEU A 43 19.59 34.26 -19.80
C LEU A 43 20.94 34.96 -19.95
N SER A 44 20.93 36.10 -20.64
CA SER A 44 22.08 37.01 -20.67
C SER A 44 22.30 37.64 -19.29
N GLN A 45 23.49 38.19 -19.07
CA GLN A 45 23.82 38.92 -17.83
C GLN A 45 22.86 40.09 -17.56
N ASP A 46 22.41 40.77 -18.61
CA ASP A 46 21.44 41.88 -18.49
C ASP A 46 20.05 41.37 -18.11
N GLU A 47 19.62 40.23 -18.66
CA GLU A 47 18.34 39.59 -18.31
C GLU A 47 18.37 39.02 -16.89
N LEU A 48 19.50 38.50 -16.43
CA LEU A 48 19.69 37.99 -15.07
C LEU A 48 19.62 39.13 -14.04
N ALA A 49 20.28 40.26 -14.33
CA ALA A 49 20.18 41.46 -13.50
C ALA A 49 18.76 42.06 -13.50
N ALA A 50 18.05 42.00 -14.63
CA ALA A 50 16.66 42.40 -14.71
C ALA A 50 15.74 41.45 -13.93
N ALA A 51 15.98 40.13 -13.99
CA ALA A 51 15.25 39.13 -13.21
C ALA A 51 15.45 39.35 -11.71
N LEU A 52 16.69 39.61 -11.27
CA LEU A 52 16.99 39.92 -9.88
C LEU A 52 16.17 41.13 -9.41
N ARG A 53 16.18 42.25 -10.15
CA ARG A 53 15.39 43.45 -9.80
C ARG A 53 13.88 43.25 -9.79
N LEU A 54 13.37 42.28 -10.56
CA LEU A 54 11.94 41.95 -10.57
C LEU A 54 11.53 41.16 -9.33
N LEU A 55 12.42 40.29 -8.86
CA LEU A 55 12.18 39.35 -7.75
C LEU A 55 12.57 39.94 -6.39
N ASP A 56 13.68 40.66 -6.31
CA ASP A 56 14.14 41.45 -5.16
C ASP A 56 13.24 42.69 -5.00
N LYS A 57 12.36 42.64 -4.00
CA LYS A 57 11.36 43.67 -3.72
C LYS A 57 11.86 44.73 -2.74
N ASP A 58 12.77 44.39 -1.85
CA ASP A 58 13.32 45.35 -0.88
C ASP A 58 14.60 46.06 -1.39
N GLY A 59 15.20 45.58 -2.46
CA GLY A 59 16.32 46.16 -3.17
C GLY A 59 17.67 45.91 -2.50
N ASP A 60 17.78 44.88 -1.66
CA ASP A 60 19.02 44.55 -0.95
C ASP A 60 20.08 43.86 -1.84
N GLY A 61 19.71 43.48 -3.07
CA GLY A 61 20.57 42.87 -4.07
C GLY A 61 20.57 41.34 -4.02
N THR A 62 19.71 40.73 -3.23
CA THR A 62 19.50 39.28 -3.13
C THR A 62 18.02 38.94 -3.15
N ILE A 63 17.66 37.66 -3.32
CA ILE A 63 16.27 37.20 -3.24
C ILE A 63 16.11 36.42 -1.94
N SER A 64 15.39 37.00 -0.99
CA SER A 64 15.05 36.34 0.27
C SER A 64 14.05 35.19 0.07
N TYR A 65 13.92 34.33 1.08
CA TYR A 65 12.92 33.25 1.06
C TYR A 65 11.49 33.76 0.84
N ASP A 66 11.10 34.88 1.46
CA ASP A 66 9.75 35.44 1.36
C ASP A 66 9.47 35.96 -0.05
N GLU A 67 10.45 36.61 -0.68
CA GLU A 67 10.36 37.09 -2.06
C GLU A 67 10.28 35.93 -3.05
N PHE A 68 11.13 34.92 -2.86
CA PHE A 68 11.10 33.70 -3.63
C PHE A 68 9.76 32.99 -3.50
N ALA A 69 9.25 32.81 -2.28
CA ALA A 69 7.97 32.17 -2.00
C ALA A 69 6.81 32.93 -2.64
N ALA A 70 6.83 34.27 -2.56
CA ALA A 70 5.83 35.12 -3.18
C ALA A 70 5.81 34.95 -4.71
N TRP A 71 6.97 34.88 -5.35
CA TRP A 71 7.08 34.60 -6.78
C TRP A 71 6.63 33.18 -7.14
N TRP A 72 7.07 32.18 -6.37
CA TRP A 72 6.81 30.77 -6.62
C TRP A 72 5.33 30.40 -6.50
N ALA A 73 4.60 31.03 -5.57
CA ALA A 73 3.17 30.83 -5.36
C ALA A 73 2.29 31.69 -6.28
N ARG A 74 2.85 32.69 -6.98
CA ARG A 74 2.08 33.63 -7.81
C ARG A 74 1.52 32.94 -9.04
N GLY A 75 0.21 33.10 -9.29
CA GLY A 75 -0.45 32.60 -10.51
C GLY A 75 -0.33 33.54 -11.73
N SER A 76 -0.01 34.82 -11.51
CA SER A 76 0.18 35.82 -12.57
C SER A 76 1.62 35.79 -13.09
N GLU A 77 1.78 35.84 -14.41
CA GLU A 77 3.08 36.06 -15.07
C GLU A 77 3.50 37.53 -15.04
N ASP A 78 2.57 38.47 -14.87
CA ASP A 78 2.87 39.90 -14.68
C ASP A 78 3.45 40.14 -13.27
N LEU A 79 4.77 40.36 -13.22
CA LEU A 79 5.59 40.54 -12.02
C LEU A 79 5.82 42.02 -11.70
N ASP A 80 5.87 42.89 -12.71
CA ASP A 80 6.10 44.33 -12.58
C ASP A 80 4.82 45.17 -12.42
N GLY A 81 3.65 44.59 -12.73
CA GLY A 81 2.34 45.20 -12.58
C GLY A 81 1.93 46.12 -13.73
N ASP A 82 2.58 46.04 -14.89
CA ASP A 82 2.29 46.87 -16.07
C ASP A 82 1.03 46.42 -16.85
N GLY A 83 0.45 45.28 -16.48
CA GLY A 83 -0.74 44.69 -17.10
C GLY A 83 -0.45 43.78 -18.29
N GLN A 84 0.82 43.51 -18.62
CA GLN A 84 1.26 42.56 -19.64
C GLN A 84 2.38 41.67 -19.08
N ALA A 85 2.56 40.48 -19.64
CA ALA A 85 3.72 39.65 -19.35
C ALA A 85 4.78 39.87 -20.43
N GLY A 86 5.91 40.45 -20.07
CA GLY A 86 7.09 40.60 -20.91
C GLY A 86 7.76 39.25 -21.24
N GLU A 87 8.69 39.24 -22.19
CA GLU A 87 9.40 38.00 -22.57
C GLU A 87 10.24 37.40 -21.43
N LEU A 88 10.85 38.27 -20.61
CA LEU A 88 11.61 37.86 -19.41
C LEU A 88 10.68 37.24 -18.36
N GLU A 89 9.53 37.85 -18.11
CA GLU A 89 8.57 37.35 -17.12
C GLU A 89 7.96 36.00 -17.56
N LYS A 90 7.67 35.83 -18.85
CA LYS A 90 7.30 34.51 -19.41
C LYS A 90 8.43 33.50 -19.27
N ALA A 91 9.70 33.91 -19.45
CA ALA A 91 10.83 33.03 -19.25
C ALA A 91 10.95 32.58 -17.79
N LEU A 92 10.78 33.49 -16.84
CA LEU A 92 10.69 33.19 -15.41
C LEU A 92 9.48 32.32 -15.08
N GLY A 93 8.33 32.53 -15.72
CA GLY A 93 7.16 31.67 -15.63
C GLY A 93 7.44 30.23 -16.02
N ARG A 94 8.10 30.01 -17.17
CA ARG A 94 8.54 28.68 -17.62
C ARG A 94 9.56 28.03 -16.67
N LEU A 95 10.53 28.81 -16.18
CA LEU A 95 11.51 28.34 -15.20
C LEU A 95 10.84 27.89 -13.90
N LYS A 96 9.87 28.67 -13.41
CA LYS A 96 9.04 28.33 -12.26
C LYS A 96 8.30 27.02 -12.48
N GLU A 97 7.65 26.82 -13.63
CA GLU A 97 6.94 25.56 -13.93
C GLU A 97 7.88 24.34 -13.93
N LEU A 98 9.06 24.46 -14.56
CA LEU A 98 10.08 23.39 -14.56
C LEU A 98 10.60 23.12 -13.15
N GLY A 99 10.86 24.17 -12.38
CA GLY A 99 11.29 24.06 -10.99
C GLY A 99 10.22 23.39 -10.13
N GLN A 100 8.95 23.77 -10.26
CA GLN A 100 7.84 23.14 -9.54
C GLN A 100 7.70 21.65 -9.85
N GLN A 101 7.95 21.22 -11.09
CA GLN A 101 7.97 19.81 -11.44
C GLN A 101 9.18 19.08 -10.86
N ARG A 102 10.36 19.69 -10.91
CA ARG A 102 11.63 19.08 -10.49
C ARG A 102 11.76 18.95 -8.98
N TYR A 103 11.36 19.99 -8.25
CA TYR A 103 11.50 20.08 -6.79
C TYR A 103 10.20 19.76 -6.05
N HIS A 104 9.23 19.15 -6.73
CA HIS A 104 7.98 18.71 -6.13
C HIS A 104 8.26 17.79 -4.94
N VAL A 105 7.80 18.19 -3.76
CA VAL A 105 7.83 17.36 -2.55
C VAL A 105 6.43 16.88 -2.26
N ASP A 106 6.22 15.57 -2.37
CA ASP A 106 4.97 14.91 -2.00
C ASP A 106 5.13 14.07 -0.73
N ILE A 107 4.02 13.84 -0.05
CA ILE A 107 3.99 13.12 1.22
C ILE A 107 4.32 11.63 1.07
N HIS A 108 4.07 11.03 -0.10
CA HIS A 108 4.33 9.62 -0.37
C HIS A 108 5.83 9.37 -0.46
N THR A 109 6.55 10.16 -1.26
CA THR A 109 8.01 10.15 -1.38
C THR A 109 8.68 10.45 -0.04
N ALA A 110 8.19 11.44 0.71
CA ALA A 110 8.73 11.76 2.04
C ALA A 110 8.53 10.59 3.03
N CYS A 111 7.38 9.92 3.00
CA CYS A 111 7.13 8.71 3.81
C CYS A 111 8.02 7.54 3.39
N TRP A 112 8.25 7.35 2.10
CA TRP A 112 9.15 6.31 1.57
C TRP A 112 10.60 6.52 2.00
N ARG A 113 11.07 7.78 2.01
CA ARG A 113 12.42 8.14 2.47
C ARG A 113 12.59 8.07 3.98
N GLY A 114 11.49 8.14 4.73
CA GLY A 114 11.53 8.16 6.20
C GLY A 114 11.70 9.57 6.77
N ASP A 115 11.48 10.62 5.98
CA ASP A 115 11.77 12.01 6.32
C ASP A 115 10.70 12.59 7.24
N LEU A 116 10.74 12.22 8.53
CA LEU A 116 9.74 12.59 9.54
C LEU A 116 9.49 14.10 9.62
N ALA A 117 10.55 14.91 9.52
CA ALA A 117 10.44 16.37 9.58
C ALA A 117 9.66 16.93 8.39
N VAL A 118 9.93 16.44 7.18
CA VAL A 118 9.22 16.84 5.95
C VAL A 118 7.77 16.40 6.04
N VAL A 119 7.51 15.15 6.43
CA VAL A 119 6.13 14.64 6.60
C VAL A 119 5.37 15.47 7.64
N SER A 120 5.99 15.84 8.75
CA SER A 120 5.34 16.67 9.77
C SER A 120 4.89 18.03 9.23
N ARG A 121 5.68 18.67 8.36
CA ARG A 121 5.33 19.95 7.75
C ARG A 121 4.30 19.79 6.64
N LEU A 122 4.43 18.76 5.79
CA LEU A 122 3.42 18.45 4.78
C LEU A 122 2.03 18.22 5.40
N LEU A 123 1.97 17.65 6.61
CA LEU A 123 0.75 17.40 7.37
C LEU A 123 0.13 18.64 8.04
N GLU A 124 0.78 19.81 7.96
CA GLU A 124 0.15 21.09 8.30
C GLU A 124 -1.03 21.37 7.37
N GLN A 125 -1.01 20.83 6.16
CA GLN A 125 -2.15 20.76 5.26
C GLN A 125 -3.07 19.59 5.69
N PRO A 126 -4.30 19.85 6.18
CA PRO A 126 -5.12 18.81 6.82
C PRO A 126 -5.44 17.61 5.94
N ASP A 127 -5.57 17.82 4.63
CA ASP A 127 -5.98 16.78 3.69
C ASP A 127 -4.82 15.91 3.18
N ALA A 128 -3.56 16.36 3.34
CA ALA A 128 -2.38 15.66 2.81
C ALA A 128 -2.25 14.22 3.36
N VAL A 129 -2.71 13.98 4.59
CA VAL A 129 -2.71 12.65 5.23
C VAL A 129 -3.54 11.60 4.47
N HIS A 130 -4.47 12.05 3.61
CA HIS A 130 -5.37 11.21 2.84
C HIS A 130 -5.04 11.14 1.35
N ASP A 131 -3.97 11.82 0.92
CA ASP A 131 -3.56 11.82 -0.47
C ASP A 131 -3.28 10.41 -0.96
N ARG A 132 -3.64 10.17 -2.23
CA ARG A 132 -3.41 8.90 -2.90
C ARG A 132 -2.31 9.10 -3.91
N ASP A 133 -1.35 8.18 -3.93
CA ASP A 133 -0.29 8.18 -4.92
C ASP A 133 -0.88 7.77 -6.28
N ILE A 134 -1.15 8.77 -7.12
CA ILE A 134 -1.73 8.62 -8.45
C ILE A 134 -0.67 8.43 -9.54
N THR A 135 0.60 8.30 -9.18
CA THR A 135 1.66 8.00 -10.14
C THR A 135 1.49 6.59 -10.71
N GLU A 136 2.12 6.32 -11.85
CA GLU A 136 2.03 5.00 -12.50
C GLU A 136 2.59 3.84 -11.65
N TYR A 137 3.43 4.13 -10.65
CA TYR A 137 3.98 3.15 -9.71
C TYR A 137 3.36 3.25 -8.31
N GLY A 138 2.42 4.19 -8.11
CA GLY A 138 1.88 4.56 -6.82
C GLY A 138 0.78 3.65 -6.31
N ASP A 139 0.10 2.93 -7.20
CA ASP A 139 -1.01 2.01 -6.90
C ASP A 139 -2.10 2.61 -6.00
N MET A 140 -2.30 3.94 -5.99
CA MET A 140 -3.20 4.63 -5.04
C MET A 140 -2.85 4.39 -3.56
N ASN A 141 -1.58 4.12 -3.26
CA ASN A 141 -1.07 3.99 -1.91
C ASN A 141 -1.30 5.29 -1.13
N SER A 142 -1.72 5.17 0.13
CA SER A 142 -1.74 6.30 1.06
C SER A 142 -0.37 6.47 1.74
N PRO A 143 -0.08 7.62 2.38
CA PRO A 143 1.16 7.81 3.13
C PRO A 143 1.43 6.71 4.16
N LEU A 144 0.37 6.17 4.77
CA LEU A 144 0.48 5.10 5.77
C LEU A 144 0.93 3.76 5.17
N HIS A 145 0.67 3.48 3.88
CA HIS A 145 1.22 2.29 3.21
C HIS A 145 2.74 2.39 3.10
N TYR A 146 3.25 3.56 2.69
CA TYR A 146 4.68 3.83 2.58
C TYR A 146 5.39 3.76 3.95
N ALA A 147 4.83 4.40 4.98
CA ALA A 147 5.35 4.31 6.34
C ALA A 147 5.34 2.87 6.88
N ALA A 148 4.31 2.10 6.54
CA ALA A 148 4.18 0.70 6.95
C ALA A 148 5.19 -0.22 6.25
N TYR A 149 5.40 -0.03 4.95
CA TYR A 149 6.38 -0.76 4.14
C TYR A 149 7.81 -0.53 4.64
N THR A 150 8.18 0.73 4.88
CA THR A 150 9.52 1.11 5.36
C THR A 150 9.76 0.64 6.80
N GLY A 151 8.69 0.41 7.58
CA GLY A 151 8.79 0.02 8.98
C GLY A 151 9.02 1.19 9.93
N SER A 152 8.76 2.42 9.49
CA SER A 152 8.93 3.61 10.31
C SER A 152 7.75 3.77 11.28
N LEU A 153 7.92 3.24 12.49
CA LEU A 153 6.94 3.42 13.57
C LEU A 153 6.64 4.91 13.87
N PRO A 154 7.65 5.82 13.95
CA PRO A 154 7.37 7.23 14.17
C PRO A 154 6.48 7.86 13.08
N LEU A 155 6.70 7.51 11.81
CA LEU A 155 5.83 7.97 10.73
C LEU A 155 4.43 7.40 10.83
N CYS A 156 4.29 6.10 11.14
CA CYS A 156 2.97 5.49 11.32
C CYS A 156 2.20 6.18 12.45
N GLN A 157 2.87 6.48 13.57
CA GLN A 157 2.28 7.19 14.70
C GLN A 157 1.85 8.61 14.31
N LEU A 158 2.71 9.37 13.65
CA LEU A 158 2.42 10.73 13.20
C LEU A 158 1.21 10.75 12.25
N LEU A 159 1.20 9.88 11.23
CA LEU A 159 0.10 9.80 10.27
C LEU A 159 -1.23 9.43 10.93
N VAL A 160 -1.24 8.45 11.84
CA VAL A 160 -2.47 8.05 12.57
C VAL A 160 -2.94 9.15 13.53
N GLN A 161 -2.02 9.89 14.17
CA GLN A 161 -2.37 11.07 14.97
C GLN A 161 -3.09 12.14 14.13
N HIS A 162 -2.62 12.34 12.88
CA HIS A 162 -3.28 13.16 11.86
C HIS A 162 -4.47 12.47 11.18
N LYS A 163 -5.06 11.45 11.81
CA LYS A 163 -6.29 10.76 11.36
C LYS A 163 -6.15 9.94 10.08
N ALA A 164 -4.95 9.51 9.69
CA ALA A 164 -4.78 8.54 8.61
C ALA A 164 -5.71 7.33 8.77
N LYS A 165 -6.32 6.90 7.66
CA LYS A 165 -7.20 5.73 7.64
C LYS A 165 -6.35 4.47 7.77
N VAL A 166 -6.36 3.86 8.96
CA VAL A 166 -5.58 2.64 9.29
C VAL A 166 -5.89 1.49 8.34
N ASN A 167 -7.16 1.35 7.93
CA ASN A 167 -7.63 0.33 7.00
C ASN A 167 -7.83 0.87 5.57
N ALA A 168 -7.11 1.92 5.17
CA ALA A 168 -7.12 2.37 3.79
C ALA A 168 -6.66 1.21 2.88
N THR A 169 -7.38 0.99 1.78
CA THR A 169 -6.93 0.08 0.72
C THR A 169 -6.34 0.88 -0.43
N ASN A 170 -5.30 0.35 -1.06
CA ASN A 170 -4.76 0.84 -2.34
C ASN A 170 -5.58 0.29 -3.53
N ALA A 171 -5.14 0.51 -4.77
CA ALA A 171 -5.83 0.06 -5.99
C ALA A 171 -5.95 -1.46 -6.10
N LEU A 172 -5.02 -2.20 -5.49
CA LEU A 172 -5.01 -3.66 -5.45
C LEU A 172 -5.85 -4.21 -4.29
N GLY A 173 -6.18 -3.40 -3.29
CA GLY A 173 -6.87 -3.86 -2.07
C GLY A 173 -5.92 -4.12 -0.90
N CYS A 174 -4.61 -3.91 -1.06
CA CYS A 174 -3.64 -4.00 0.04
C CYS A 174 -3.90 -2.91 1.09
N THR A 175 -3.68 -3.24 2.36
CA THR A 175 -3.74 -2.29 3.49
C THR A 175 -2.34 -1.96 4.02
N PRO A 176 -2.17 -0.91 4.84
CA PRO A 176 -0.90 -0.68 5.53
C PRO A 176 -0.44 -1.88 6.37
N LEU A 177 -1.38 -2.58 7.03
CA LEU A 177 -1.07 -3.78 7.80
C LEU A 177 -0.52 -4.91 6.92
N PHE A 178 -1.04 -5.06 5.69
CA PHE A 178 -0.51 -6.03 4.71
C PHE A 178 0.96 -5.75 4.39
N PHE A 179 1.32 -4.51 4.06
CA PHE A 179 2.71 -4.14 3.76
C PHE A 179 3.63 -4.29 4.97
N ALA A 180 3.18 -3.89 6.16
CA ALA A 180 3.94 -4.08 7.40
C ALA A 180 4.22 -5.56 7.69
N ALA A 181 3.23 -6.44 7.47
CA ALA A 181 3.38 -7.88 7.67
C ALA A 181 4.26 -8.53 6.59
N GLN A 182 4.08 -8.15 5.32
CA GLN A 182 4.92 -8.62 4.20
C GLN A 182 6.40 -8.29 4.43
N GLN A 183 6.68 -7.12 5.01
CA GLN A 183 8.04 -6.66 5.30
C GLN A 183 8.50 -6.97 6.73
N GLU A 184 7.73 -7.76 7.47
CA GLU A 184 8.03 -8.23 8.83
C GLU A 184 8.37 -7.11 9.83
N ARG A 185 7.68 -5.97 9.69
CA ARG A 185 7.85 -4.77 10.52
C ARG A 185 7.13 -4.95 11.85
N LEU A 186 7.69 -5.78 12.74
CA LEU A 186 7.06 -6.21 14.00
C LEU A 186 6.39 -5.08 14.79
N GLU A 187 7.13 -4.00 15.08
CA GLU A 187 6.62 -2.88 15.88
C GLU A 187 5.50 -2.11 15.18
N VAL A 188 5.58 -2.00 13.84
CA VAL A 188 4.52 -1.36 13.05
C VAL A 188 3.29 -2.26 12.98
N VAL A 189 3.45 -3.56 12.78
CA VAL A 189 2.31 -4.52 12.81
C VAL A 189 1.60 -4.42 14.15
N LYS A 190 2.36 -4.48 15.25
CA LYS A 190 1.80 -4.34 16.61
C LYS A 190 1.03 -3.04 16.76
N TYR A 191 1.65 -1.91 16.38
CA TYR A 191 1.02 -0.60 16.47
C TYR A 191 -0.27 -0.53 15.63
N LEU A 192 -0.25 -0.95 14.37
CA LEU A 192 -1.43 -0.92 13.50
C LEU A 192 -2.58 -1.77 14.06
N LEU A 193 -2.28 -2.95 14.61
CA LEU A 193 -3.27 -3.78 15.30
C LEU A 193 -3.87 -3.08 16.53
N GLU A 194 -3.04 -2.41 17.34
CA GLU A 194 -3.49 -1.59 18.48
C GLU A 194 -4.38 -0.42 18.04
N GLN A 195 -4.16 0.12 16.83
CA GLN A 195 -4.98 1.18 16.23
C GLN A 195 -6.23 0.65 15.48
N GLY A 196 -6.54 -0.65 15.59
CA GLY A 196 -7.75 -1.24 15.00
C GLY A 196 -7.60 -1.63 13.53
N ALA A 197 -6.39 -1.92 13.06
CA ALA A 197 -6.20 -2.52 11.74
C ALA A 197 -6.91 -3.88 11.64
N ASP A 198 -7.64 -4.10 10.55
CA ASP A 198 -8.37 -5.34 10.30
C ASP A 198 -7.48 -6.34 9.53
N ALA A 199 -7.02 -7.36 10.23
CA ALA A 199 -6.22 -8.45 9.67
C ALA A 199 -6.97 -9.35 8.67
N LYS A 200 -8.29 -9.17 8.52
CA LYS A 200 -9.11 -9.96 7.58
C LYS A 200 -9.17 -9.37 6.18
N ILE A 201 -8.80 -8.10 5.99
CA ILE A 201 -8.83 -7.48 4.66
C ILE A 201 -7.83 -8.23 3.77
N ARG A 202 -8.27 -8.61 2.56
CA ARG A 202 -7.51 -9.44 1.63
C ARG A 202 -7.27 -8.71 0.31
N GLU A 203 -6.07 -8.88 -0.24
CA GLU A 203 -5.72 -8.57 -1.62
C GLU A 203 -5.61 -9.88 -2.39
N SER A 204 -6.26 -9.99 -3.56
CA SER A 204 -6.22 -11.18 -4.41
C SER A 204 -6.23 -12.51 -3.62
N GLU A 205 -7.11 -12.59 -2.62
CA GLU A 205 -7.29 -13.72 -1.68
C GLU A 205 -6.29 -13.85 -0.52
N MET A 206 -5.15 -13.14 -0.53
CA MET A 206 -4.15 -13.12 0.55
C MET A 206 -4.41 -12.01 1.57
N SER A 207 -4.27 -12.34 2.84
CA SER A 207 -4.34 -11.37 3.95
C SER A 207 -2.96 -11.03 4.50
N ALA A 208 -2.89 -10.06 5.42
CA ALA A 208 -1.68 -9.74 6.16
C ALA A 208 -1.11 -10.97 6.93
N VAL A 209 -1.97 -11.90 7.35
CA VAL A 209 -1.55 -13.14 8.03
C VAL A 209 -0.90 -14.12 7.05
N ASP A 210 -1.35 -14.14 5.80
CA ASP A 210 -0.89 -15.11 4.79
C ASP A 210 0.50 -14.75 4.24
N VAL A 211 0.88 -13.47 4.27
CA VAL A 211 2.15 -12.97 3.71
C VAL A 211 3.31 -12.97 4.70
N THR A 212 3.05 -13.14 6.00
CA THR A 212 4.12 -13.20 7.02
C THR A 212 4.68 -14.61 7.16
N SER A 213 5.99 -14.70 7.29
CA SER A 213 6.76 -15.89 7.65
C SER A 213 7.39 -15.79 9.04
N SER A 214 7.41 -14.60 9.65
CA SER A 214 7.97 -14.39 11.00
C SER A 214 7.08 -14.96 12.09
N MET A 215 7.67 -15.80 12.95
CA MET A 215 6.94 -16.32 14.13
C MET A 215 6.52 -15.19 15.07
N ALA A 216 7.32 -14.13 15.20
CA ALA A 216 7.00 -13.01 16.09
C ALA A 216 5.77 -12.24 15.60
N VAL A 217 5.65 -11.99 14.29
CA VAL A 217 4.49 -11.33 13.68
C VAL A 217 3.25 -12.24 13.74
N LEU A 218 3.42 -13.54 13.47
CA LEU A 218 2.34 -14.52 13.63
C LEU A 218 1.83 -14.60 15.08
N ASP A 219 2.70 -14.46 16.08
CA ASP A 219 2.31 -14.47 17.47
C ASP A 219 1.47 -13.22 17.84
N LEU A 220 1.73 -12.07 17.21
CA LEU A 220 0.85 -10.90 17.33
C LEU A 220 -0.55 -11.18 16.76
N PHE A 221 -0.62 -11.80 15.57
CA PHE A 221 -1.92 -12.18 14.99
C PHE A 221 -2.66 -13.20 15.87
N LYS A 222 -1.97 -14.21 16.43
CA LYS A 222 -2.56 -15.18 17.38
C LYS A 222 -3.15 -14.49 18.61
N ALA A 223 -2.51 -13.43 19.08
CA ALA A 223 -2.92 -12.71 20.28
C ALA A 223 -4.21 -11.89 20.08
N ILE A 224 -4.62 -11.62 18.84
CA ILE A 224 -5.91 -10.99 18.53
C ILE A 224 -7.02 -11.89 19.08
N LYS A 225 -7.94 -11.36 19.89
CA LYS A 225 -9.06 -12.16 20.42
C LYS A 225 -10.05 -12.45 19.29
N GLY A 226 -10.45 -13.71 19.13
CA GLY A 226 -11.43 -14.11 18.12
C GLY A 226 -11.93 -15.54 18.22
N GLU A 227 -13.01 -15.83 17.49
CA GLU A 227 -13.48 -17.20 17.29
C GLU A 227 -12.74 -17.90 16.14
N LYS A 228 -12.73 -19.24 16.22
CA LYS A 228 -12.34 -20.11 15.11
C LYS A 228 -13.28 -19.87 13.91
N PRO A 229 -12.82 -20.15 12.68
CA PRO A 229 -13.65 -19.97 11.49
C PRO A 229 -14.91 -20.81 11.56
N SER A 230 -15.95 -20.39 10.84
CA SER A 230 -17.13 -21.22 10.66
C SER A 230 -16.81 -22.45 9.80
N PRO A 231 -17.52 -23.58 10.04
CA PRO A 231 -17.38 -24.75 9.18
C PRO A 231 -17.73 -24.38 7.73
N PRO A 232 -16.99 -24.91 6.73
CA PRO A 232 -17.32 -24.70 5.33
C PRO A 232 -18.65 -25.35 4.97
N GLN A 233 -19.15 -25.04 3.78
CA GLN A 233 -20.33 -25.72 3.25
C GLN A 233 -20.03 -27.22 3.05
N ARG A 234 -21.10 -28.02 2.95
CA ARG A 234 -20.99 -29.43 2.60
C ARG A 234 -20.26 -29.54 1.24
N PRO A 235 -19.16 -30.30 1.15
CA PRO A 235 -18.42 -30.43 -0.10
C PRO A 235 -19.24 -31.19 -1.14
N GLU A 236 -19.02 -30.84 -2.40
CA GLU A 236 -19.38 -31.65 -3.55
C GLU A 236 -18.25 -32.63 -3.84
N ALA A 237 -18.60 -33.86 -4.20
CA ALA A 237 -17.62 -34.90 -4.46
C ALA A 237 -18.00 -35.74 -5.68
N THR A 238 -17.04 -35.90 -6.58
CA THR A 238 -17.21 -36.64 -7.83
C THR A 238 -16.09 -37.67 -7.96
N ALA A 239 -16.45 -38.94 -8.15
CA ALA A 239 -15.48 -39.98 -8.47
C ALA A 239 -14.98 -39.79 -9.91
N VAL A 240 -13.66 -39.65 -10.06
CA VAL A 240 -13.03 -39.37 -11.37
C VAL A 240 -12.36 -40.62 -11.92
N ARG A 241 -11.74 -41.42 -11.05
CA ARG A 241 -11.05 -42.68 -11.40
C ARG A 241 -11.35 -43.73 -10.33
N PRO A 242 -11.00 -45.00 -10.56
CA PRO A 242 -11.16 -46.05 -9.55
C PRO A 242 -10.42 -45.77 -8.24
N THR A 243 -9.42 -44.91 -8.24
CA THR A 243 -8.60 -44.61 -7.05
C THR A 243 -8.56 -43.11 -6.73
N SER A 244 -9.46 -42.31 -7.32
CA SER A 244 -9.48 -40.87 -7.08
C SER A 244 -10.87 -40.25 -7.06
N ILE A 245 -11.06 -39.31 -6.13
CA ILE A 245 -12.25 -38.48 -6.00
C ILE A 245 -11.80 -37.02 -6.03
N THR A 246 -12.47 -36.19 -6.83
CA THR A 246 -12.31 -34.74 -6.76
C THR A 246 -13.40 -34.19 -5.85
N ILE A 247 -12.98 -33.33 -4.94
CA ILE A 247 -13.88 -32.59 -4.05
C ILE A 247 -13.75 -31.10 -4.29
N ALA A 248 -14.87 -30.40 -4.18
CA ALA A 248 -14.95 -28.94 -4.20
C ALA A 248 -15.80 -28.48 -3.02
N TRP A 249 -15.48 -27.34 -2.42
CA TRP A 249 -16.26 -26.76 -1.34
C TRP A 249 -16.32 -25.24 -1.45
N ALA A 250 -17.21 -24.63 -0.69
CA ALA A 250 -17.26 -23.19 -0.50
C ALA A 250 -17.03 -22.86 0.98
N THR A 251 -16.52 -21.66 1.25
CA THR A 251 -16.46 -21.14 2.62
C THR A 251 -17.88 -20.99 3.18
N GLY A 252 -18.02 -21.18 4.50
CA GLY A 252 -19.29 -20.93 5.18
C GLY A 252 -19.57 -19.44 5.30
N ALA A 253 -20.79 -19.07 5.71
CA ALA A 253 -21.08 -17.70 6.09
C ALA A 253 -20.27 -17.35 7.36
N SER A 254 -19.29 -16.46 7.23
CA SER A 254 -18.46 -16.04 8.37
C SER A 254 -19.30 -15.35 9.44
N LYS A 255 -19.09 -15.75 10.70
CA LYS A 255 -19.64 -15.05 11.86
C LYS A 255 -18.95 -13.70 12.03
N LEU A 256 -19.65 -12.76 12.65
CA LEU A 256 -19.16 -11.40 12.90
C LEU A 256 -17.87 -11.37 13.76
N ASN A 257 -17.67 -12.36 14.63
CA ASN A 257 -16.56 -12.41 15.59
C ASN A 257 -15.38 -13.32 15.17
N GLU A 258 -15.42 -13.91 13.98
CA GLU A 258 -14.24 -14.57 13.38
C GLU A 258 -13.17 -13.52 13.15
N SER A 259 -12.05 -13.58 13.86
CA SER A 259 -11.11 -12.44 13.90
C SER A 259 -9.93 -12.56 12.95
N LEU A 260 -9.67 -13.76 12.42
CA LEU A 260 -8.58 -14.00 11.47
C LEU A 260 -9.08 -14.72 10.22
N PRO A 261 -8.43 -14.48 9.08
CA PRO A 261 -8.74 -15.16 7.83
C PRO A 261 -8.42 -16.66 7.88
N ILE A 262 -9.11 -17.41 7.03
CA ILE A 262 -8.82 -18.84 6.79
C ILE A 262 -7.46 -18.95 6.11
N SER A 263 -6.57 -19.75 6.72
CA SER A 263 -5.21 -20.04 6.25
C SER A 263 -5.08 -21.44 5.62
N GLY A 264 -6.14 -22.25 5.67
CA GLY A 264 -6.16 -23.57 5.02
C GLY A 264 -7.36 -24.43 5.41
N PHE A 265 -7.35 -25.68 4.94
CA PHE A 265 -8.43 -26.63 5.18
C PHE A 265 -7.90 -28.01 5.61
N LYS A 266 -8.62 -28.66 6.52
CA LYS A 266 -8.44 -30.07 6.89
C LYS A 266 -9.55 -30.89 6.25
N VAL A 267 -9.18 -31.84 5.40
CA VAL A 267 -10.11 -32.78 4.77
C VAL A 267 -9.99 -34.12 5.48
N LYS A 268 -11.11 -34.62 5.99
CA LYS A 268 -11.24 -35.92 6.63
C LYS A 268 -11.98 -36.87 5.68
N VAL A 269 -11.36 -38.00 5.38
CA VAL A 269 -11.85 -39.02 4.46
C VAL A 269 -11.98 -40.34 5.22
N VAL A 270 -13.15 -40.94 5.24
CA VAL A 270 -13.43 -42.15 6.04
C VAL A 270 -14.13 -43.19 5.18
N ALA A 271 -13.51 -44.37 5.02
CA ALA A 271 -14.21 -45.54 4.47
C ALA A 271 -14.93 -46.30 5.60
N ALA A 272 -16.00 -47.02 5.26
CA ALA A 272 -16.77 -47.80 6.23
C ALA A 272 -15.85 -48.77 7.00
N GLY A 273 -15.86 -48.66 8.35
CA GLY A 273 -15.05 -49.50 9.23
C GLY A 273 -13.54 -49.21 9.23
N ALA A 274 -13.06 -48.20 8.50
CA ALA A 274 -11.65 -47.85 8.41
C ALA A 274 -11.27 -46.65 9.30
N LYS A 275 -9.96 -46.50 9.56
CA LYS A 275 -9.43 -45.30 10.23
C LYS A 275 -9.53 -44.08 9.30
N PRO A 276 -9.83 -42.88 9.83
CA PRO A 276 -9.91 -41.67 9.03
C PRO A 276 -8.55 -41.29 8.45
N ILE A 277 -8.54 -40.91 7.17
CA ILE A 277 -7.40 -40.35 6.46
C ILE A 277 -7.55 -38.83 6.47
N LEU A 278 -6.51 -38.12 6.93
CA LEU A 278 -6.48 -36.66 6.91
C LEU A 278 -5.63 -36.15 5.73
N ARG A 279 -6.13 -35.11 5.07
CA ARG A 279 -5.43 -34.34 4.03
C ARG A 279 -5.49 -32.86 4.38
N LEU A 280 -4.43 -32.12 4.02
CA LEU A 280 -4.34 -30.69 4.21
C LEU A 280 -4.47 -30.00 2.85
N GLY A 281 -5.34 -29.01 2.77
CA GLY A 281 -5.45 -28.09 1.65
C GLY A 281 -4.88 -26.73 2.04
N GLY A 282 -4.24 -26.06 1.09
CA GLY A 282 -3.90 -24.65 1.23
C GLY A 282 -5.16 -23.78 1.34
N PRO A 283 -5.00 -22.47 1.60
CA PRO A 283 -6.13 -21.56 1.68
C PRO A 283 -6.85 -21.44 0.32
N TYR A 284 -6.13 -21.65 -0.78
CA TYR A 284 -6.65 -21.67 -2.15
C TYR A 284 -5.89 -22.69 -3.00
N PRO A 285 -6.54 -23.38 -3.96
CA PRO A 285 -7.95 -23.29 -4.35
C PRO A 285 -8.91 -24.12 -3.47
N LEU A 286 -10.22 -23.81 -3.50
CA LEU A 286 -11.29 -24.53 -2.78
C LEU A 286 -11.69 -25.88 -3.42
N GLN A 287 -10.73 -26.55 -4.05
CA GLN A 287 -10.89 -27.85 -4.66
C GLN A 287 -9.64 -28.70 -4.44
N MET A 288 -9.82 -30.01 -4.36
CA MET A 288 -8.76 -30.97 -4.11
C MET A 288 -9.08 -32.29 -4.81
N THR A 289 -8.06 -32.91 -5.40
CA THR A 289 -8.16 -34.31 -5.84
C THR A 289 -7.56 -35.22 -4.77
N LEU A 290 -8.39 -36.09 -4.23
CA LEU A 290 -8.01 -37.17 -3.34
C LEU A 290 -7.54 -38.35 -4.19
N GLU A 291 -6.28 -38.76 -4.03
CA GLU A 291 -5.69 -39.89 -4.74
C GLU A 291 -5.37 -41.06 -3.79
N LYS A 292 -5.02 -42.21 -4.39
CA LYS A 292 -4.62 -43.44 -3.69
C LYS A 292 -5.74 -44.04 -2.82
N LEU A 293 -6.99 -43.90 -3.28
CA LEU A 293 -8.15 -44.53 -2.67
C LEU A 293 -8.33 -45.97 -3.19
N GLN A 294 -9.03 -46.80 -2.42
CA GLN A 294 -9.43 -48.14 -2.87
C GLN A 294 -10.58 -48.05 -3.90
N PRO A 295 -10.53 -48.85 -4.99
CA PRO A 295 -11.64 -49.00 -5.93
C PRO A 295 -12.90 -49.57 -5.28
N ASP A 296 -14.05 -49.24 -5.88
CA ASP A 296 -15.36 -49.76 -5.48
C ASP A 296 -15.65 -49.62 -3.97
N THR A 297 -15.21 -48.49 -3.39
CA THR A 297 -15.30 -48.24 -1.94
C THR A 297 -16.01 -46.92 -1.69
N GLU A 298 -16.98 -46.93 -0.78
CA GLU A 298 -17.68 -45.73 -0.32
C GLU A 298 -16.86 -44.96 0.71
N TYR A 299 -16.71 -43.66 0.49
CA TYR A 299 -16.05 -42.73 1.40
C TYR A 299 -17.01 -41.63 1.86
N ALA A 300 -17.01 -41.38 3.18
CA ALA A 300 -17.56 -40.19 3.78
C ALA A 300 -16.46 -39.11 3.86
N ILE A 301 -16.70 -37.95 3.26
CA ILE A 301 -15.74 -36.84 3.20
C ILE A 301 -16.31 -35.62 3.92
N GLN A 302 -15.49 -35.01 4.77
CA GLN A 302 -15.81 -33.79 5.51
C GLN A 302 -14.64 -32.80 5.41
N VAL A 303 -14.95 -31.51 5.47
CA VAL A 303 -13.96 -30.42 5.43
C VAL A 303 -14.11 -29.54 6.66
N ALA A 304 -12.99 -29.11 7.24
CA ALA A 304 -12.94 -28.10 8.28
C ALA A 304 -12.01 -26.96 7.83
N ALA A 305 -12.45 -25.72 7.99
CA ALA A 305 -11.64 -24.53 7.80
C ALA A 305 -10.64 -24.37 8.97
N VAL A 306 -9.46 -23.85 8.67
CA VAL A 306 -8.38 -23.59 9.63
C VAL A 306 -8.00 -22.13 9.57
N SER A 307 -7.87 -21.50 10.73
CA SER A 307 -7.22 -20.20 10.91
C SER A 307 -6.08 -20.34 11.91
N LEU A 308 -5.39 -19.24 12.20
CA LEU A 308 -4.38 -19.19 13.25
C LEU A 308 -4.95 -19.42 14.67
N HIS A 309 -6.26 -19.16 14.89
CA HIS A 309 -6.97 -19.49 16.13
C HIS A 309 -7.41 -20.96 16.24
N GLY A 310 -7.15 -21.75 15.20
CA GLY A 310 -7.41 -23.18 15.16
C GLY A 310 -8.44 -23.59 14.10
N ALA A 311 -8.81 -24.86 14.15
CA ALA A 311 -9.74 -25.47 13.20
C ALA A 311 -11.19 -25.41 13.68
N SER A 312 -12.08 -25.06 12.75
CA SER A 312 -13.53 -25.23 12.88
C SER A 312 -13.93 -26.69 13.10
N ASP A 313 -15.21 -26.90 13.44
CA ASP A 313 -15.81 -28.23 13.34
C ASP A 313 -15.87 -28.70 11.88
N TYR A 314 -15.94 -30.01 11.68
CA TYR A 314 -16.13 -30.56 10.35
C TYR A 314 -17.55 -30.30 9.84
N CYS A 315 -17.67 -29.93 8.57
CA CYS A 315 -18.97 -29.77 7.91
C CYS A 315 -19.73 -31.10 7.79
N ALA A 316 -20.98 -31.03 7.33
CA ALA A 316 -21.79 -32.20 7.05
C ALA A 316 -21.10 -33.14 6.03
N PRO A 317 -21.12 -34.46 6.25
CA PRO A 317 -20.44 -35.40 5.36
C PRO A 317 -21.10 -35.49 3.98
N VAL A 318 -20.28 -35.71 2.95
CA VAL A 318 -20.71 -36.20 1.64
C VAL A 318 -20.25 -37.64 1.46
N SER A 319 -21.15 -38.51 1.01
CA SER A 319 -20.81 -39.89 0.67
C SER A 319 -20.63 -40.00 -0.84
N VAL A 320 -19.54 -40.64 -1.25
CA VAL A 320 -19.24 -40.91 -2.66
C VAL A 320 -18.46 -42.23 -2.76
N ALA A 321 -18.81 -43.05 -3.75
CA ALA A 321 -18.09 -44.28 -4.05
C ALA A 321 -17.08 -44.06 -5.17
N THR A 322 -15.88 -44.61 -5.03
CA THR A 322 -14.91 -44.67 -6.13
C THR A 322 -15.42 -45.56 -7.26
N LEU A 323 -14.93 -45.32 -8.49
CA LEU A 323 -15.33 -46.14 -9.64
C LEU A 323 -14.81 -47.60 -9.50
N PRO A 324 -15.46 -48.58 -10.14
CA PRO A 324 -14.97 -49.95 -10.18
C PRO A 324 -13.57 -50.02 -10.83
N GLY A 325 -12.69 -50.86 -10.29
CA GLY A 325 -11.41 -51.16 -10.94
C GLY A 325 -11.67 -51.94 -12.24
N CYS A 326 -10.92 -51.64 -13.32
CA CYS A 326 -11.00 -52.42 -14.55
C CYS A 326 -10.61 -53.88 -14.26
N SER A 327 -11.60 -54.76 -14.10
CA SER A 327 -11.39 -56.19 -14.22
C SER A 327 -11.27 -56.50 -15.71
N TYR A 328 -10.04 -56.53 -16.22
CA TYR A 328 -9.79 -57.27 -17.47
C TYR A 328 -10.04 -58.75 -17.15
N VAL A 329 -11.27 -59.19 -17.42
CA VAL A 329 -11.55 -60.61 -17.60
C VAL A 329 -10.92 -60.98 -18.92
N LEU A 330 -9.67 -61.45 -18.89
CA LEU A 330 -9.09 -62.19 -20.02
C LEU A 330 -9.97 -63.44 -20.19
N ARG A 331 -10.80 -63.43 -21.24
CA ARG A 331 -11.49 -64.62 -21.74
C ARG A 331 -10.57 -65.34 -22.73
#